data_AF-A0A0J1BDR6-F1
#
_entry.id   AF-A0A0J1BDR6-F1
#
_cell.length_a   1.000
_cell.length_b   1.000
_cell.length_c   1.000
_cell.angle_alpha   90.00
_cell.angle_beta   90.00
_cell.angle_gamma   90.00
#
_symmetry.space_group_name_H-M   'P 1'
#
loop_
_entity.id
_entity.type
_entity.pdbx_description
1 polymer ?
#
loop_
_entity_poly.entity_id
_entity_poly.type
_entity_poly.pdbx_seq_one_letter_code
_entity_poly.pdbx_strand_id
1 'polypeptide(L)'
;MMNENESPAADPHADKYNDPRVVVTRGQIVALVAIVVVGAIVAVLSIAARRTKLVKTTEFWGPEVITAIQLGDHVELIPGPGAHFKQVELTAFPGLGHLRKALLEQTHYQWATVKPLSVESLVTDSAADIEPDQAVEASAAVADEDAGQPIVVRLEFSDPHYKRVPPASIDLELASGTIGPADGSKRVMVTDRVRPALRHQLGLLMKVSELRYGQRKVAEDEAAQSTE
;
A
#
# COMPACT_ATOMS: atom_id res chain seq x y z
N MET A 1 -35.14 -72.45 -31.37
CA MET A 1 -36.17 -72.08 -30.38
C MET A 1 -35.58 -70.96 -29.53
N MET A 2 -35.80 -69.72 -29.92
CA MET A 2 -35.38 -68.53 -29.18
C MET A 2 -36.61 -67.97 -28.46
N ASN A 3 -36.51 -67.78 -27.14
CA ASN A 3 -37.57 -67.18 -26.33
C ASN A 3 -37.61 -65.68 -26.58
N GLU A 4 -38.61 -65.22 -27.32
CA GLU A 4 -39.00 -63.82 -27.42
C GLU A 4 -39.91 -63.49 -26.23
N ASN A 5 -39.33 -63.10 -25.10
CA ASN A 5 -40.08 -62.49 -23.99
C ASN A 5 -39.13 -61.73 -23.06
N GLU A 6 -38.44 -60.73 -23.61
CA GLU A 6 -37.75 -59.71 -22.81
C GLU A 6 -38.47 -58.37 -23.03
N SER A 7 -39.50 -58.12 -22.22
CA SER A 7 -40.09 -56.78 -22.10
C SER A 7 -39.01 -55.82 -21.60
N PRO A 8 -38.81 -54.65 -22.22
CA PRO A 8 -37.86 -53.67 -21.70
C PRO A 8 -38.30 -53.26 -20.30
N ALA A 9 -37.37 -53.34 -19.33
CA ALA A 9 -37.60 -52.91 -17.97
C ALA A 9 -38.10 -51.46 -17.97
N ALA A 10 -39.38 -51.27 -17.67
CA ALA A 10 -39.98 -49.95 -17.54
C ALA A 10 -39.27 -49.19 -16.42
N ASP A 11 -38.66 -48.07 -16.75
CA ASP A 11 -37.96 -47.19 -15.81
C ASP A 11 -38.96 -46.72 -14.73
N PRO A 12 -38.78 -47.14 -13.46
CA PRO A 12 -39.73 -46.89 -12.37
C PRO A 12 -39.73 -45.43 -11.88
N HIS A 13 -39.05 -44.52 -12.59
CA HIS A 13 -38.98 -43.10 -12.26
C HIS A 13 -39.43 -42.16 -13.39
N ALA A 14 -39.98 -42.70 -14.49
CA ALA A 14 -40.44 -41.90 -15.64
C ALA A 14 -41.61 -40.95 -15.30
N ASP A 15 -42.40 -41.30 -14.28
CA ASP A 15 -43.55 -40.59 -13.74
C ASP A 15 -43.18 -39.48 -12.74
N LYS A 16 -42.00 -39.55 -12.11
CA LYS A 16 -41.57 -38.56 -11.09
C LYS A 16 -41.17 -37.20 -11.69
N TYR A 17 -40.69 -37.19 -12.93
CA TYR A 17 -40.26 -35.97 -13.62
C TYR A 17 -41.32 -35.39 -14.56
N ASN A 18 -42.47 -36.05 -14.69
CA ASN A 18 -43.49 -35.74 -15.68
C ASN A 18 -44.87 -35.56 -15.03
N ASP A 19 -44.95 -34.78 -13.94
CA ASP A 19 -46.24 -34.37 -13.39
C ASP A 19 -46.84 -33.26 -14.27
N PRO A 20 -47.92 -33.53 -15.04
CA PRO A 20 -48.50 -32.59 -16.00
C PRO A 20 -49.14 -31.36 -15.35
N ARG A 21 -49.16 -31.27 -14.02
CA ARG A 21 -49.73 -30.14 -13.27
C ARG A 21 -48.77 -28.98 -13.12
N VAL A 22 -47.47 -29.18 -13.38
CA VAL A 22 -46.49 -28.08 -13.40
C VAL A 22 -46.58 -27.37 -14.75
N VAL A 23 -47.65 -26.60 -14.94
CA VAL A 23 -47.81 -25.75 -16.12
C VAL A 23 -46.95 -24.52 -15.91
N VAL A 24 -45.75 -24.53 -16.50
CA VAL A 24 -44.85 -23.37 -16.52
C VAL A 24 -45.57 -22.22 -17.20
N THR A 25 -46.13 -21.32 -16.41
CA THR A 25 -46.89 -20.17 -16.90
C THR A 25 -45.90 -19.10 -17.33
N ARG A 26 -46.24 -18.32 -18.38
CA ARG A 26 -45.39 -17.21 -18.86
C ARG A 26 -44.98 -16.26 -17.73
N GLY A 27 -45.86 -16.08 -16.74
CA GLY A 27 -45.56 -15.29 -15.53
C GLY A 27 -44.42 -15.85 -14.67
N GLN A 28 -44.29 -17.18 -14.54
CA GLN A 28 -43.19 -17.81 -13.78
C GLN A 28 -41.85 -17.64 -14.50
N ILE A 29 -41.84 -17.74 -15.84
CA ILE A 29 -40.63 -17.49 -16.64
C ILE A 29 -40.20 -16.03 -16.50
N VAL A 30 -41.15 -15.08 -16.59
CA VAL A 30 -40.87 -13.65 -16.40
C VAL A 30 -40.34 -13.37 -14.98
N ALA A 31 -40.94 -13.99 -13.95
CA ALA A 31 -40.47 -13.85 -12.58
C ALA A 31 -39.04 -14.38 -12.40
N LEU A 32 -38.72 -15.54 -12.98
CA LEU A 32 -37.38 -16.13 -12.95
C LEU A 32 -36.36 -15.20 -13.63
N VAL A 33 -36.68 -14.69 -14.83
CA VAL A 33 -35.83 -13.73 -15.55
C VAL A 33 -35.64 -12.45 -14.73
N ALA A 34 -36.69 -11.93 -14.12
CA ALA A 34 -36.62 -10.73 -13.29
C ALA A 34 -35.68 -10.93 -12.08
N ILE A 35 -35.75 -12.07 -11.39
CA ILE A 35 -34.85 -12.39 -10.28
C ILE A 35 -33.40 -12.44 -10.75
N VAL A 36 -33.11 -13.08 -11.89
CA VAL A 36 -31.77 -13.16 -12.46
C VAL A 36 -31.23 -11.77 -12.79
N VAL A 37 -32.04 -10.92 -13.41
CA VAL A 37 -31.65 -9.54 -13.78
C VAL A 37 -31.37 -8.71 -12.53
N VAL A 38 -32.26 -8.76 -11.53
CA VAL A 38 -32.04 -8.06 -10.25
C VAL A 38 -30.78 -8.56 -9.54
N GLY A 39 -30.56 -9.88 -9.52
CA GLY A 39 -29.36 -10.48 -8.96
C GLY A 39 -28.08 -9.99 -9.65
N ALA A 40 -28.08 -9.92 -10.98
CA ALA A 40 -26.96 -9.39 -11.76
C ALA A 40 -26.70 -7.90 -11.44
N ILE A 41 -27.75 -7.08 -11.36
CA ILE A 41 -27.63 -5.66 -11.00
C ILE A 41 -27.04 -5.51 -9.59
N VAL A 42 -27.56 -6.26 -8.62
CA VAL A 42 -27.07 -6.24 -7.23
C VAL A 42 -25.60 -6.68 -7.16
N ALA A 43 -25.21 -7.70 -7.93
CA ALA A 43 -23.82 -8.14 -8.00
C ALA A 43 -22.90 -7.06 -8.58
N VAL A 44 -23.29 -6.40 -9.67
CA VAL A 44 -22.52 -5.30 -10.28
C VAL A 44 -22.41 -4.13 -9.32
N LEU A 45 -23.49 -3.73 -8.66
CA LEU A 45 -23.48 -2.66 -7.65
C LEU A 45 -22.60 -3.02 -6.44
N SER A 46 -22.62 -4.27 -5.98
CA SER A 46 -21.77 -4.77 -4.89
C SER A 46 -20.29 -4.71 -5.27
N ILE A 47 -19.94 -5.10 -6.50
CA ILE A 47 -18.56 -5.01 -7.01
C ILE A 47 -18.12 -3.55 -7.14
N ALA A 48 -18.98 -2.69 -7.70
CA ALA A 48 -18.69 -1.27 -7.86
C ALA A 48 -18.49 -0.58 -6.49
N ALA A 49 -19.29 -0.92 -5.49
CA ALA A 49 -19.14 -0.41 -4.12
C ALA A 49 -17.85 -0.88 -3.42
N ARG A 50 -17.32 -2.06 -3.79
CA ARG A 50 -16.09 -2.62 -3.22
C ARG A 50 -14.81 -2.17 -3.92
N ARG A 51 -14.89 -1.58 -5.12
CA ARG A 51 -13.69 -1.09 -5.81
C ARG A 51 -13.07 0.02 -4.96
N THR A 52 -11.83 -0.21 -4.54
CA THR A 52 -10.97 0.80 -3.94
C THR A 52 -10.97 1.99 -4.88
N LYS A 53 -11.44 3.13 -4.38
CA LYS A 53 -11.50 4.34 -5.17
C LYS A 53 -10.05 4.82 -5.31
N LEU A 54 -9.45 4.59 -6.47
CA LEU A 54 -8.07 4.98 -6.76
C LEU A 54 -8.01 6.22 -7.66
N VAL A 55 -9.14 6.84 -8.02
CA VAL A 55 -9.18 7.91 -9.04
C VAL A 55 -8.23 9.06 -8.70
N LYS A 56 -8.37 9.63 -7.49
CA LYS A 56 -7.51 10.75 -7.06
C LYS A 56 -6.07 10.32 -6.81
N THR A 57 -5.88 9.13 -6.25
CA THR A 57 -4.55 8.58 -5.97
C THR A 57 -3.79 8.31 -7.28
N THR A 58 -4.44 7.77 -8.31
CA THR A 58 -3.87 7.55 -9.64
C THR A 58 -3.60 8.87 -10.37
N GLU A 59 -4.47 9.87 -10.25
CA GLU A 59 -4.22 11.22 -10.79
C GLU A 59 -3.02 11.89 -10.11
N PHE A 60 -2.89 11.71 -8.80
CA PHE A 60 -1.77 12.23 -8.04
C PHE A 60 -0.47 11.48 -8.34
N TRP A 61 -0.42 10.16 -8.16
CA TRP A 61 0.83 9.42 -8.32
C TRP A 61 1.20 9.13 -9.77
N GLY A 62 0.23 9.11 -10.68
CA GLY A 62 0.38 8.53 -12.00
C GLY A 62 0.24 7.00 -11.98
N PRO A 63 -0.09 6.39 -13.13
CA PRO A 63 -0.32 4.95 -13.22
C PRO A 63 0.93 4.15 -12.86
N GLU A 64 2.11 4.60 -13.30
CA GLU A 64 3.37 3.87 -13.10
C GLU A 64 3.75 3.71 -11.63
N VAL A 65 3.62 4.79 -10.85
CA VAL A 65 3.91 4.76 -9.41
C VAL A 65 2.91 3.87 -8.68
N ILE A 66 1.61 3.91 -9.04
CA ILE A 66 0.60 3.00 -8.48
C ILE A 66 0.96 1.55 -8.78
N THR A 67 1.35 1.24 -10.02
CA THR A 67 1.72 -0.11 -10.42
C THR A 67 3.00 -0.56 -9.71
N ALA A 68 3.99 0.31 -9.55
CA ALA A 68 5.20 0.01 -8.77
C ALA A 68 4.88 -0.26 -7.29
N ILE A 69 4.02 0.53 -6.64
CA ILE A 69 3.56 0.27 -5.27
C ILE A 69 2.81 -1.07 -5.17
N GLN A 70 2.07 -1.48 -6.20
CA GLN A 70 1.30 -2.73 -6.20
C GLN A 70 2.15 -3.97 -6.51
N LEU A 71 3.04 -3.88 -7.51
CA LEU A 71 3.75 -5.02 -8.09
C LEU A 71 5.23 -5.09 -7.75
N GLY A 72 5.84 -3.97 -7.33
CA GLY A 72 7.24 -3.95 -6.94
C GLY A 72 7.47 -5.00 -5.86
N ASP A 73 8.35 -5.96 -6.10
CA ASP A 73 8.63 -7.03 -5.16
C ASP A 73 9.70 -6.60 -4.14
N HIS A 74 10.49 -5.59 -4.49
CA HIS A 74 11.53 -5.01 -3.65
C HIS A 74 11.10 -3.64 -3.11
N VAL A 75 11.31 -3.42 -1.81
CA VAL A 75 11.01 -2.14 -1.16
C VAL A 75 12.21 -1.72 -0.33
N GLU A 76 12.65 -0.47 -0.49
CA GLU A 76 13.76 0.08 0.27
C GLU A 76 13.36 1.37 0.98
N LEU A 77 13.93 1.56 2.17
CA LEU A 77 13.86 2.80 2.93
C LEU A 77 15.21 3.49 2.83
N ILE A 78 15.23 4.66 2.21
CA ILE A 78 16.40 5.48 1.95
C ILE A 78 16.30 6.72 2.87
N PRO A 79 17.39 7.10 3.58
CA PRO A 79 17.39 8.33 4.36
C PRO A 79 17.25 9.55 3.44
N GLY A 80 16.30 10.43 3.75
CA GLY A 80 16.19 11.75 3.13
C GLY A 80 16.84 12.84 4.00
N PRO A 81 16.62 14.12 3.67
CA PRO A 81 17.08 15.22 4.52
C PRO A 81 16.54 15.13 5.95
N GLY A 82 17.41 15.36 6.94
CA GLY A 82 17.06 15.26 8.37
C GLY A 82 17.00 13.82 8.94
N ALA A 83 17.18 12.79 8.11
CA ALA A 83 17.21 11.40 8.55
C ALA A 83 18.66 10.86 8.66
N HIS A 84 19.00 10.28 9.81
CA HIS A 84 20.32 9.69 10.08
C HIS A 84 20.24 8.17 10.25
N PHE A 85 20.05 7.43 9.16
CA PHE A 85 20.14 5.97 9.16
C PHE A 85 20.69 5.46 7.82
N LYS A 86 21.16 4.21 7.75
CA LYS A 86 21.62 3.61 6.48
C LYS A 86 20.44 3.07 5.69
N GLN A 87 20.49 3.16 4.35
CA GLN A 87 19.51 2.53 3.45
C GLN A 87 19.21 1.08 3.85
N VAL A 88 17.92 0.73 3.88
CA VAL A 88 17.41 -0.52 4.43
C VAL A 88 16.52 -1.21 3.42
N GLU A 89 16.79 -2.48 3.16
CA GLU A 89 15.87 -3.33 2.44
C GLU A 89 14.69 -3.73 3.34
N LEU A 90 13.49 -3.35 2.92
CA LEU A 90 12.24 -3.63 3.60
C LEU A 90 11.50 -4.83 3.02
N THR A 91 11.96 -5.43 1.93
CA THR A 91 11.27 -6.50 1.17
C THR A 91 10.70 -7.62 2.04
N ALA A 92 11.45 -8.07 3.06
CA ALA A 92 11.03 -9.14 3.98
C ALA A 92 10.30 -8.64 5.25
N PHE A 93 10.01 -7.34 5.38
CA PHE A 93 9.37 -6.81 6.59
C PHE A 93 7.90 -7.19 6.68
N PRO A 94 7.44 -7.69 7.84
CA PRO A 94 6.02 -7.87 8.09
C PRO A 94 5.32 -6.50 8.09
N GLY A 95 4.14 -6.41 7.45
CA GLY A 95 3.33 -5.19 7.42
C GLY A 95 3.50 -4.29 6.20
N LEU A 96 4.34 -4.65 5.22
CA LEU A 96 4.41 -3.93 3.94
C LEU A 96 3.07 -3.87 3.21
N GLY A 97 2.21 -4.89 3.37
CA GLY A 97 0.85 -4.86 2.82
C GLY A 97 -0.01 -3.72 3.40
N HIS A 98 0.16 -3.41 4.68
CA HIS A 98 -0.52 -2.27 5.31
C HIS A 98 0.03 -0.93 4.80
N LEU A 99 1.35 -0.83 4.62
CA LEU A 99 1.98 0.36 4.06
C LEU A 99 1.49 0.63 2.64
N ARG A 100 1.52 -0.39 1.77
CA ARG A 100 1.01 -0.28 0.38
C ARG A 100 -0.44 0.14 0.37
N LYS A 101 -1.29 -0.49 1.20
CA LYS A 101 -2.69 -0.10 1.32
C LYS A 101 -2.82 1.36 1.79
N ALA A 102 -2.01 1.78 2.75
CA ALA A 102 -2.04 3.14 3.27
C ALA A 102 -1.69 4.18 2.20
N LEU A 103 -0.75 3.86 1.30
CA LEU A 103 -0.34 4.69 0.18
C LEU A 103 -1.31 4.70 -1.01
N LEU A 104 -2.08 3.63 -1.20
CA LEU A 104 -3.01 3.51 -2.34
C LEU A 104 -4.40 4.07 -2.01
N GLU A 105 -4.82 4.00 -0.75
CA GLU A 105 -6.17 4.35 -0.35
C GLU A 105 -6.43 5.86 -0.43
N GLN A 106 -7.32 6.28 -1.33
CA GLN A 106 -7.53 7.71 -1.56
C GLN A 106 -8.09 8.48 -0.36
N THR A 107 -8.77 7.78 0.56
CA THR A 107 -9.38 8.40 1.73
C THR A 107 -8.36 8.80 2.80
N HIS A 108 -7.12 8.35 2.67
CA HIS A 108 -6.04 8.68 3.60
C HIS A 108 -5.40 10.04 3.35
N TYR A 109 -5.72 10.70 2.24
CA TYR A 109 -5.12 11.97 1.83
C TYR A 109 -6.08 13.15 1.99
N GLN A 110 -5.56 14.27 2.45
CA GLN A 110 -6.27 15.54 2.48
C GLN A 110 -6.08 16.25 1.14
N TRP A 111 -6.85 15.86 0.12
CA TRP A 111 -6.70 16.35 -1.26
C TRP A 111 -6.77 17.87 -1.44
N ALA A 112 -7.39 18.60 -0.50
CA ALA A 112 -7.40 20.07 -0.52
C ALA A 112 -6.03 20.71 -0.21
N THR A 113 -5.07 19.93 0.29
CA THR A 113 -3.73 20.38 0.69
C THR A 113 -2.67 20.17 -0.39
N VAL A 114 -3.06 19.74 -1.59
CA VAL A 114 -2.12 19.49 -2.69
C VAL A 114 -1.41 20.79 -3.06
N LYS A 115 -0.07 20.77 -3.00
CA LYS A 115 0.79 21.90 -3.38
C LYS A 115 1.81 21.46 -4.43
N PRO A 116 2.17 22.30 -5.41
CA PRO A 116 3.17 22.00 -6.43
C PRO A 116 4.59 22.26 -5.90
N LEU A 117 4.92 21.64 -4.76
CA LEU A 117 6.21 21.77 -4.08
C LEU A 117 6.69 20.38 -3.66
N SER A 118 8.01 20.22 -3.57
CA SER A 118 8.61 18.98 -3.08
C SER A 118 8.39 18.80 -1.57
N VAL A 119 8.47 17.56 -1.10
CA VAL A 119 8.46 17.25 0.33
C VAL A 119 9.72 17.79 1.00
N GLU A 120 10.87 17.66 0.33
CA GLU A 120 12.17 18.14 0.82
C GLU A 120 12.19 19.66 1.08
N SER A 121 11.38 20.46 0.37
CA SER A 121 11.30 21.91 0.61
C SER A 121 10.87 22.26 2.03
N LEU A 122 10.12 21.37 2.72
CA LEU A 122 9.72 21.61 4.10
C LEU A 122 10.92 21.72 5.04
N VAL A 123 12.02 21.01 4.73
CA VAL A 123 13.25 21.04 5.51
C VAL A 123 14.00 22.34 5.30
N THR A 124 14.05 22.82 4.05
CA THR A 124 14.69 24.10 3.71
C THR A 124 13.92 25.29 4.28
N ASP A 125 12.58 25.25 4.22
CA ASP A 125 11.73 26.31 4.78
C ASP A 125 11.91 26.41 6.30
N SER A 126 11.99 25.28 7.02
CA SER A 126 12.25 25.28 8.46
C SER A 126 13.66 25.72 8.86
N ALA A 127 14.66 25.54 8.00
CA ALA A 127 16.02 25.99 8.25
C ALA A 127 16.22 27.51 8.01
N ALA A 128 15.38 28.12 7.17
CA ALA A 128 15.44 29.55 6.84
C ALA A 128 14.89 30.47 7.94
N ASP A 129 14.10 29.93 8.87
CA ASP A 129 13.54 30.68 10.00
C ASP A 129 14.49 30.77 11.22
N ILE A 130 15.72 30.24 11.11
CA ILE A 130 16.74 30.33 12.16
C ILE A 130 17.65 31.54 11.88
N GLU A 131 17.53 32.60 12.70
CA GLU A 131 18.42 33.77 12.62
C GLU A 131 19.90 33.38 12.80
N PRO A 132 20.84 34.01 12.04
CA PRO A 132 22.26 33.62 12.03
C PRO A 132 23.01 33.84 13.35
N ASP A 133 22.40 34.48 14.35
CA ASP A 133 23.05 34.81 15.63
C ASP A 133 23.01 33.65 16.66
N GLN A 134 22.28 32.56 16.39
CA GLN A 134 22.21 31.37 17.27
C GLN A 134 22.99 30.15 16.74
N ALA A 135 23.64 30.26 15.59
CA ALA A 135 24.29 29.12 14.92
C ALA A 135 25.58 28.61 15.59
N VAL A 136 26.14 29.33 16.58
CA VAL A 136 27.44 29.02 17.17
C VAL A 136 27.34 28.24 18.50
N GLU A 137 26.22 28.29 19.21
CA GLU A 137 26.03 27.56 20.47
C GLU A 137 25.39 26.17 20.30
N ALA A 138 24.76 25.89 19.16
CA ALA A 138 24.08 24.62 18.88
C ALA A 138 25.02 23.43 18.56
N SER A 139 26.33 23.66 18.36
CA SER A 139 27.25 22.58 17.99
C SER A 139 27.84 21.79 19.17
N ALA A 140 27.52 22.15 20.42
CA ALA A 140 28.16 21.57 21.62
C ALA A 140 27.20 20.97 22.67
N ALA A 141 25.88 21.04 22.48
CA ALA A 141 24.92 20.55 23.45
C ALA A 141 23.68 19.93 22.80
N VAL A 142 23.78 18.70 22.29
CA VAL A 142 22.60 17.96 21.84
C VAL A 142 22.70 16.49 22.22
N ALA A 143 22.30 16.19 23.46
CA ALA A 143 21.96 14.84 23.89
C ALA A 143 20.47 14.71 24.25
N ASP A 144 19.65 15.70 23.89
CA ASP A 144 18.20 15.69 24.15
C ASP A 144 17.45 16.69 23.21
N GLU A 145 17.44 16.44 21.89
CA GLU A 145 16.65 17.24 20.92
C GLU A 145 15.98 16.36 19.84
N ASP A 146 14.75 15.91 20.11
CA ASP A 146 13.87 15.22 19.14
C ASP A 146 12.65 16.10 18.78
N ALA A 147 12.85 17.42 18.82
CA ALA A 147 11.81 18.42 18.58
C ALA A 147 12.35 19.57 17.72
N GLY A 148 12.25 19.46 16.40
CA GLY A 148 12.32 20.67 15.56
C GLY A 148 12.56 20.44 14.07
N GLN A 149 13.38 19.45 13.70
CA GLN A 149 13.74 19.28 12.29
C GLN A 149 12.80 18.28 11.58
N PRO A 150 12.17 18.65 10.47
CA PRO A 150 11.35 17.73 9.68
C PRO A 150 12.23 16.60 9.13
N ILE A 151 11.93 15.37 9.55
CA ILE A 151 12.63 14.16 9.10
C ILE A 151 11.96 13.67 7.81
N VAL A 152 12.71 13.66 6.71
CA VAL A 152 12.24 13.12 5.42
C VAL A 152 12.83 11.73 5.20
N VAL A 153 11.99 10.82 4.76
CA VAL A 153 12.36 9.45 4.38
C VAL A 153 11.87 9.17 2.97
N ARG A 154 12.67 8.43 2.19
CA ARG A 154 12.32 8.01 0.84
C ARG A 154 12.02 6.52 0.81
N LEU A 155 10.87 6.16 0.28
CA LEU A 155 10.50 4.79 -0.02
C LEU A 155 10.70 4.54 -1.51
N GLU A 156 11.49 3.52 -1.84
CA GLU A 156 11.66 3.08 -3.22
C GLU A 156 11.00 1.72 -3.42
N PHE A 157 10.20 1.59 -4.48
CA PHE A 157 9.58 0.36 -4.93
C PHE A 157 10.19 -0.04 -6.26
N SER A 158 10.74 -1.25 -6.37
CA SER A 158 11.33 -1.75 -7.61
C SER A 158 10.98 -3.22 -7.85
N ASP A 159 11.20 -3.68 -9.09
CA ASP A 159 11.02 -5.08 -9.50
C ASP A 159 12.31 -5.58 -10.19
N PRO A 160 13.41 -5.79 -9.44
CA PRO A 160 14.69 -6.21 -10.02
C PRO A 160 14.60 -7.58 -10.70
N HIS A 161 13.75 -8.48 -10.20
CA HIS A 161 13.67 -9.86 -10.70
C HIS A 161 12.93 -9.96 -12.03
N TYR A 162 11.71 -9.41 -12.11
CA TYR A 162 10.85 -9.59 -13.27
C TYR A 162 10.79 -8.36 -14.17
N LYS A 163 11.27 -7.19 -13.70
CA LYS A 163 11.33 -5.92 -14.44
C LYS A 163 10.00 -5.55 -15.09
N ARG A 164 8.88 -5.89 -14.45
CA ARG A 164 7.54 -5.63 -14.99
C ARG A 164 7.14 -4.18 -14.86
N VAL A 165 7.76 -3.47 -13.92
CA VAL A 165 7.44 -2.09 -13.56
C VAL A 165 8.71 -1.27 -13.43
N PRO A 166 8.68 0.02 -13.84
CA PRO A 166 9.76 0.94 -13.54
C PRO A 166 9.85 1.18 -12.02
N PRO A 167 11.04 1.48 -11.48
CA PRO A 167 11.17 1.85 -10.08
C PRO A 167 10.44 3.17 -9.79
N ALA A 168 9.82 3.25 -8.62
CA ALA A 168 9.13 4.45 -8.16
C ALA A 168 9.59 4.84 -6.77
N SER A 169 9.92 6.11 -6.59
CA SER A 169 10.42 6.66 -5.33
C SER A 169 9.44 7.70 -4.78
N ILE A 170 9.16 7.60 -3.49
CA ILE A 170 8.17 8.40 -2.77
C ILE A 170 8.82 9.02 -1.56
N ASP A 171 8.67 10.32 -1.39
CA ASP A 171 9.19 11.07 -0.25
C ASP A 171 8.10 11.30 0.78
N LEU A 172 8.45 11.13 2.05
CA LEU A 172 7.56 11.27 3.19
C LEU A 172 8.25 12.07 4.28
N GLU A 173 7.56 13.10 4.77
CA GLU A 173 7.96 13.86 5.95
C GLU A 173 7.16 13.35 7.16
N LEU A 174 7.87 12.96 8.23
CA LEU A 174 7.31 12.17 9.33
C LEU A 174 6.52 12.99 10.36
N ALA A 175 6.78 14.29 10.52
CA ALA A 175 6.15 15.12 11.54
C ALA A 175 4.74 15.58 11.13
N SER A 176 4.63 16.17 9.94
CA SER A 176 3.36 16.63 9.36
C SER A 176 2.62 15.52 8.61
N GLY A 177 3.30 14.42 8.26
CA GLY A 177 2.73 13.38 7.40
C GLY A 177 2.51 13.88 5.98
N THR A 178 3.39 14.77 5.49
CA THR A 178 3.37 15.22 4.10
C THR A 178 4.06 14.21 3.22
N ILE A 179 3.49 13.93 2.05
CA ILE A 179 3.95 12.88 1.15
C ILE A 179 3.84 13.34 -0.30
N GLY A 180 4.77 12.89 -1.13
CA GLY A 180 4.81 13.24 -2.54
C GLY A 180 5.79 12.38 -3.34
N PRO A 181 5.71 12.42 -4.67
CA PRO A 181 6.72 11.80 -5.52
C PRO A 181 8.11 12.40 -5.29
N ALA A 182 9.15 11.57 -5.40
CA ALA A 182 10.53 12.00 -5.26
C ALA A 182 11.01 12.94 -6.38
N ASP A 183 10.24 13.07 -7.47
CA ASP A 183 10.48 14.07 -8.51
C ASP A 183 10.22 15.52 -8.04
N GLY A 184 9.64 15.68 -6.84
CA GLY A 184 9.36 16.97 -6.23
C GLY A 184 8.22 17.74 -6.90
N SER A 185 7.47 17.12 -7.82
CA SER A 185 6.43 17.80 -8.61
C SER A 185 5.27 18.31 -7.77
N LYS A 186 4.92 17.60 -6.70
CA LYS A 186 3.79 17.92 -5.81
C LYS A 186 3.88 17.21 -4.48
N ARG A 187 3.14 17.70 -3.51
CA ARG A 187 2.98 17.09 -2.18
C ARG A 187 1.55 17.20 -1.69
N VAL A 188 1.15 16.28 -0.82
CA VAL A 188 -0.17 16.24 -0.17
C VAL A 188 -0.02 15.81 1.28
N MET A 189 -0.88 16.30 2.16
CA MET A 189 -0.89 15.87 3.55
C MET A 189 -1.74 14.62 3.74
N VAL A 190 -1.27 13.71 4.59
CA VAL A 190 -2.05 12.58 5.09
C VAL A 190 -3.05 13.08 6.15
N THR A 191 -4.21 12.45 6.18
CA THR A 191 -5.27 12.71 7.18
C THR A 191 -4.78 12.48 8.61
N ASP A 192 -5.35 13.23 9.56
CA ASP A 192 -4.96 13.15 10.97
C ASP A 192 -5.18 11.76 11.58
N ARG A 193 -6.09 10.96 11.01
CA ARG A 193 -6.33 9.58 11.42
C ARG A 193 -5.18 8.63 11.06
N VAL A 194 -4.56 8.83 9.90
CA VAL A 194 -3.56 7.91 9.34
C VAL A 194 -2.15 8.34 9.68
N ARG A 195 -1.92 9.65 9.85
CA ARG A 195 -0.61 10.23 10.21
C ARG A 195 0.07 9.51 11.38
N PRO A 196 -0.57 9.25 12.53
CA PRO A 196 0.10 8.58 13.66
C PRO A 196 0.50 7.15 13.34
N ALA A 197 -0.34 6.41 12.61
CA ALA A 197 -0.08 5.03 12.23
C ALA A 197 1.10 4.95 11.23
N LEU A 198 1.13 5.85 10.25
CA LEU A 198 2.20 5.92 9.27
C LEU A 198 3.54 6.30 9.94
N ARG A 199 3.52 7.33 10.80
CA ARG A 199 4.70 7.72 11.59
C ARG A 199 5.21 6.58 12.46
N HIS A 200 4.32 5.89 13.16
CA HIS A 200 4.70 4.76 14.00
C HIS A 200 5.31 3.62 13.18
N GLN A 201 4.67 3.25 12.06
CA GLN A 201 5.15 2.18 11.19
C GLN A 201 6.53 2.51 10.60
N LEU A 202 6.73 3.73 10.10
CA LEU A 202 8.04 4.17 9.58
C LEU A 202 9.09 4.24 10.68
N GLY A 203 8.73 4.74 11.87
CA GLY A 203 9.62 4.74 13.03
C GLY A 203 10.05 3.33 13.47
N LEU A 204 9.17 2.33 13.39
CA LEU A 204 9.53 0.94 13.63
C LEU A 204 10.52 0.42 12.58
N LEU A 205 10.30 0.75 11.30
CA LEU A 205 11.18 0.33 10.21
C LEU A 205 12.59 0.93 10.39
N MET A 206 12.67 2.20 10.79
CA MET A 206 13.93 2.87 11.12
C MET A 206 14.63 2.19 12.32
N LYS A 207 13.91 1.93 13.43
CA LYS A 207 14.51 1.29 14.62
C LYS A 207 15.01 -0.13 14.36
N VAL A 208 14.26 -0.95 13.62
CA VAL A 208 14.71 -2.32 13.30
C VAL A 208 15.96 -2.28 12.41
N SER A 209 16.12 -1.24 11.60
CA SER A 209 17.35 -1.06 10.83
C SER A 209 18.59 -0.83 11.72
N GLU A 210 18.44 -0.01 12.76
CA GLU A 210 19.50 0.26 13.74
C GLU A 210 19.89 -1.02 14.50
N LEU A 211 18.90 -1.85 14.90
CA LEU A 211 19.15 -3.10 15.61
C LEU A 211 19.91 -4.13 14.75
N ARG A 212 19.51 -4.32 13.49
CA ARG A 212 20.23 -5.22 12.56
C ARG A 212 21.62 -4.71 12.23
N TYR A 213 21.85 -3.40 12.30
CA TYR A 213 23.16 -2.81 12.13
C TYR A 213 24.06 -3.07 13.34
N GLY A 214 23.57 -2.81 14.56
CA GLY A 214 24.31 -3.10 15.79
C GLY A 214 24.77 -4.55 15.86
N GLN A 215 23.91 -5.50 15.49
CA GLN A 215 24.24 -6.93 15.48
C GLN A 215 25.32 -7.32 14.45
N ARG A 216 25.29 -6.71 13.25
CA ARG A 216 26.33 -6.96 12.23
C ARG A 216 27.67 -6.36 12.63
N LYS A 217 27.66 -5.14 13.18
CA LYS A 217 28.88 -4.48 13.65
C LYS A 217 29.54 -5.26 14.78
N VAL A 218 28.75 -5.74 15.75
CA VAL A 218 29.25 -6.61 16.82
C VAL A 218 29.85 -7.90 16.26
N ALA A 219 29.21 -8.54 15.28
CA ALA A 219 29.75 -9.75 14.64
C ALA A 219 31.04 -9.49 13.84
N GLU A 220 31.17 -8.33 13.20
CA GLU A 220 32.40 -7.90 12.51
C GLU A 220 33.54 -7.61 13.50
N ASP A 221 33.23 -6.96 14.62
CA ASP A 221 34.19 -6.66 15.69
C ASP A 221 34.66 -7.96 16.42
N GLU A 222 33.75 -8.92 16.64
CA GLU A 222 34.08 -10.25 17.19
C GLU A 222 34.92 -11.11 16.23
N ALA A 223 34.65 -11.03 14.92
CA ALA A 223 35.44 -11.71 13.91
C ALA A 223 36.86 -11.12 13.80
N ALA A 224 37.00 -9.79 13.90
CA ALA A 224 38.30 -9.12 13.90
C ALA A 224 39.15 -9.51 15.13
N GLN A 225 38.55 -9.62 16.32
CA GLN A 225 39.26 -10.02 17.55
C GLN A 225 39.66 -11.49 17.60
N SER A 226 38.99 -12.36 16.84
CA SER A 226 39.30 -13.81 16.79
C SER A 226 40.45 -14.15 15.84
N THR A 227 41.00 -13.16 15.13
CA THR A 227 42.06 -13.36 14.13
C THR A 227 43.43 -12.82 14.58
N GLU A 228 43.54 -12.34 15.83
CA GLU A 228 44.79 -11.93 16.49
C GLU A 228 45.32 -12.97 17.48
#